data_AF-A0A1G1W5W1-F1
#
_entry.id   AF-A0A1G1W5W1-F1
#
_cell.length_a   1.000
_cell.length_b   1.000
_cell.length_c   1.000
_cell.angle_alpha   90.00
_cell.angle_beta   90.00
_cell.angle_gamma   90.00
#
_symmetry.space_group_name_H-M   'P 1'
#
loop_
_entity.id
_entity.type
_entity.pdbx_description
1 polymer ?
#
loop_
_entity_poly.entity_id
_entity_poly.type
_entity_poly.pdbx_seq_one_letter_code
_entity_poly.pdbx_strand_id
1 'polypeptide(L)'
;MRVSLPVNSDQKSLTGKKLFSSRAFTLIELLIVVAILAILFVIILARFGTFGKQVDLNTTSQRIISALQLARNQTLGSEGETTYGVYFESDKYILFKGASYNPSGTENKVYDLTKTEIYDINIIGGSSVVFERVRGTTSTYGSLKVRLLADSAKTQTILINPLGQVSLQEVVTPVGSRITDTRHLHFDLGWTIQGKNTLQLVFSNPPNPDTIENITISNYLSGGVFDWEGAVNVNGSDQTLRIHSHFIDASNTILSIHRDRRHNDKALQILIDSSDIVSYIADGQATVGFFGGAMTQQ
;
A
#
# COMPACT_ATOMS: atom_id res chain seq x y z
N MET A 1 -105.20 -22.90 41.23
CA MET A 1 -105.00 -24.00 40.26
C MET A 1 -103.52 -24.09 39.98
N ARG A 2 -102.92 -25.27 40.20
CA ARG A 2 -101.48 -25.55 40.18
C ARG A 2 -101.18 -26.45 38.97
N VAL A 3 -99.97 -26.32 38.41
CA VAL A 3 -99.16 -27.38 37.75
C VAL A 3 -99.47 -27.71 36.28
N SER A 4 -98.56 -27.42 35.33
CA SER A 4 -97.44 -28.29 34.88
C SER A 4 -96.92 -27.87 33.49
N LEU A 5 -95.59 -27.80 33.34
CA LEU A 5 -94.86 -27.75 32.05
C LEU A 5 -94.81 -29.17 31.41
N PRO A 6 -94.43 -29.33 30.12
CA PRO A 6 -93.00 -29.52 29.75
C PRO A 6 -92.60 -28.97 28.32
N VAL A 7 -91.41 -28.37 28.08
CA VAL A 7 -90.03 -28.89 27.77
C VAL A 7 -89.68 -28.97 26.27
N ASN A 8 -88.48 -28.44 25.95
CA ASN A 8 -87.61 -28.64 24.75
C ASN A 8 -88.03 -27.99 23.40
N SER A 9 -87.13 -27.57 22.51
CA SER A 9 -85.69 -27.83 22.36
C SER A 9 -84.99 -26.72 21.55
N ASP A 10 -83.65 -26.77 21.60
CA ASP A 10 -82.71 -26.26 20.59
C ASP A 10 -82.07 -24.88 20.82
N GLN A 11 -81.02 -24.93 21.62
CA GLN A 11 -79.82 -24.12 21.42
C GLN A 11 -79.17 -24.44 20.05
N LYS A 12 -78.76 -23.40 19.32
CA LYS A 12 -77.56 -23.51 18.47
C LYS A 12 -76.77 -22.21 18.45
N SER A 13 -75.74 -22.20 19.29
CA SER A 13 -74.59 -21.29 19.23
C SER A 13 -73.89 -21.43 17.89
N LEU A 14 -73.67 -20.31 17.20
CA LEU A 14 -72.74 -20.21 16.07
C LEU A 14 -71.61 -19.25 16.43
N THR A 15 -70.81 -19.61 17.42
CA THR A 15 -69.50 -18.98 17.60
C THR A 15 -68.52 -19.67 16.65
N GLY A 16 -68.45 -19.18 15.42
CA GLY A 16 -67.43 -19.58 14.45
C GLY A 16 -66.04 -19.15 14.92
N LYS A 17 -65.39 -19.97 15.74
CA LYS A 17 -63.97 -19.82 16.06
C LYS A 17 -63.19 -20.18 14.80
N LYS A 18 -62.68 -19.18 14.07
CA LYS A 18 -61.61 -19.40 13.08
C LYS A 18 -60.39 -19.93 13.85
N LEU A 19 -60.19 -21.24 13.80
CA LEU A 19 -58.96 -21.86 14.28
C LEU A 19 -57.84 -21.47 13.32
N PHE A 20 -56.96 -20.57 13.77
CA PHE A 20 -55.70 -20.32 13.09
C PHE A 20 -54.90 -21.62 13.08
N SER A 21 -54.77 -22.23 11.90
CA SER A 21 -53.86 -23.36 11.68
C SER A 21 -52.43 -22.85 11.83
N SER A 22 -51.86 -23.06 13.02
CA SER A 22 -50.43 -22.89 13.25
C SER A 22 -49.77 -24.18 12.77
N ARG A 23 -49.27 -24.20 11.53
CA ARG A 23 -48.51 -25.33 11.02
C ARG A 23 -47.22 -25.42 11.83
N ALA A 24 -47.07 -26.49 12.62
CA ALA A 24 -45.83 -26.81 13.30
C ALA A 24 -44.78 -27.28 12.28
N PHE A 25 -43.51 -26.92 12.52
CA PHE A 25 -42.39 -27.31 11.67
C PHE A 25 -42.21 -28.85 11.68
N THR A 26 -41.90 -29.40 10.52
CA THR A 26 -41.61 -30.81 10.31
C THR A 26 -40.19 -31.16 10.78
N LEU A 27 -39.97 -32.43 11.16
CA LEU A 27 -38.64 -32.92 11.54
C LEU A 27 -37.59 -32.69 10.45
N ILE A 28 -38.01 -32.80 9.19
CA ILE A 28 -37.14 -32.57 8.03
C ILE A 28 -36.76 -31.08 7.91
N GLU A 29 -37.66 -30.15 8.19
CA GLU A 29 -37.34 -28.71 8.22
C GLU A 29 -36.30 -28.39 9.31
N LEU A 30 -36.40 -29.01 10.49
CA LEU A 30 -35.41 -28.82 11.57
C LEU A 30 -34.02 -29.32 11.15
N LEU A 31 -33.95 -30.49 10.52
CA LEU A 31 -32.69 -31.06 10.02
C LEU A 31 -32.03 -30.17 8.96
N ILE A 32 -32.84 -29.62 8.05
CA ILE A 32 -32.37 -28.68 7.02
C ILE A 32 -31.83 -27.40 7.68
N VAL A 33 -32.53 -26.84 8.68
CA VAL A 33 -32.05 -25.64 9.39
C VAL A 33 -30.73 -25.89 10.12
N VAL A 34 -30.58 -27.03 10.81
CA VAL A 34 -29.32 -27.37 11.51
C VAL A 34 -28.18 -27.57 10.51
N ALA A 35 -28.43 -28.22 9.36
CA ALA A 35 -27.43 -28.38 8.30
C ALA A 35 -26.98 -27.02 7.74
N ILE A 36 -27.92 -26.10 7.49
CA ILE A 36 -27.62 -24.74 7.04
C ILE A 36 -26.78 -24.00 8.08
N LEU A 37 -27.14 -24.07 9.37
CA LEU A 37 -26.39 -23.43 10.45
C LEU A 37 -24.97 -23.98 10.59
N ALA A 38 -24.77 -25.30 10.43
CA ALA A 38 -23.44 -25.91 10.49
C ALA A 38 -22.53 -25.41 9.36
N ILE A 39 -23.05 -25.30 8.13
CA ILE A 39 -22.33 -24.75 6.98
C ILE A 39 -21.93 -23.29 7.25
N LEU A 40 -22.86 -22.48 7.77
CA LEU A 40 -22.58 -21.08 8.10
C LEU A 40 -21.48 -20.95 9.18
N PHE A 41 -21.48 -21.83 10.18
CA PHE A 41 -20.50 -21.81 11.27
C PHE A 41 -19.07 -22.04 10.77
N VAL A 42 -18.88 -22.99 9.84
CA VAL A 42 -17.57 -23.27 9.22
C VAL A 42 -17.04 -22.05 8.47
N ILE A 43 -17.89 -21.35 7.72
CA ILE A 43 -17.52 -20.14 6.95
C ILE A 43 -17.08 -19.03 7.91
N ILE A 44 -17.77 -18.85 9.04
CA ILE A 44 -17.46 -17.83 10.04
C ILE A 44 -16.08 -18.09 10.68
N LEU A 45 -15.82 -19.33 11.10
CA LEU A 45 -14.54 -19.70 11.72
C LEU A 45 -13.36 -19.54 10.76
N ALA A 46 -13.53 -19.93 9.49
CA ALA A 46 -12.49 -19.79 8.47
C ALA A 46 -12.10 -18.31 8.23
N ARG A 47 -13.06 -17.38 8.36
CA ARG A 47 -12.83 -15.95 8.14
C ARG A 47 -12.24 -15.23 9.34
N PHE A 48 -12.45 -15.73 10.56
CA PHE A 48 -11.94 -15.10 11.78
C PHE A 48 -10.41 -15.16 11.90
N GLY A 49 -9.77 -16.24 11.43
CA GLY A 49 -8.32 -16.43 11.54
C GLY A 49 -7.47 -15.57 10.58
N THR A 50 -8.04 -15.06 9.49
CA THR A 50 -7.32 -14.27 8.47
C THR A 50 -7.36 -12.77 8.72
N PHE A 51 -8.42 -12.28 9.37
CA PHE A 51 -8.59 -10.84 9.64
C PHE A 51 -7.62 -10.31 10.70
N GLY A 52 -7.34 -11.09 11.74
CA GLY A 52 -6.39 -10.69 12.80
C GLY A 52 -4.94 -10.53 12.33
N LYS A 53 -4.52 -11.34 11.35
CA LYS A 53 -3.14 -11.37 10.84
C LYS A 53 -2.73 -10.05 10.17
N GLN A 54 -3.58 -9.49 9.31
CA GLN A 54 -3.28 -8.22 8.65
C GLN A 54 -3.25 -7.04 9.62
N VAL A 55 -4.08 -7.08 10.66
CA VAL A 55 -4.12 -6.05 11.71
C VAL A 55 -2.81 -6.01 12.49
N ASP A 56 -2.22 -7.16 12.81
CA ASP A 56 -0.94 -7.25 13.53
C ASP A 56 0.23 -6.65 12.71
N LEU A 57 0.28 -6.92 11.40
CA LEU A 57 1.29 -6.36 10.49
C LEU A 57 1.14 -4.83 10.38
N ASN A 58 -0.07 -4.34 10.09
CA ASN A 58 -0.36 -2.92 10.00
C ASN A 58 -0.03 -2.20 11.31
N THR A 59 -0.43 -2.76 12.44
CA THR A 59 -0.18 -2.18 13.76
C THR A 59 1.31 -2.10 14.05
N THR A 60 2.08 -3.15 13.72
CA THR A 60 3.53 -3.14 13.89
C THR A 60 4.17 -2.02 13.06
N SER A 61 3.85 -1.94 11.77
CA SER A 61 4.46 -0.95 10.89
C SER A 61 4.10 0.48 11.31
N GLN A 62 2.86 0.72 11.74
CA GLN A 62 2.45 2.03 12.28
C GLN A 62 3.17 2.39 13.59
N ARG A 63 3.46 1.41 14.46
CA ARG A 63 4.26 1.64 15.67
C ARG A 63 5.70 2.02 15.35
N ILE A 64 6.32 1.35 14.38
CA ILE A 64 7.67 1.70 13.90
C ILE A 64 7.69 3.13 13.33
N ILE A 65 6.72 3.47 12.49
CA ILE A 65 6.57 4.83 11.95
C ILE A 65 6.41 5.85 13.09
N SER A 66 5.56 5.56 14.06
CA SER A 66 5.33 6.42 15.22
C SER A 66 6.60 6.60 16.06
N ALA A 67 7.41 5.55 16.23
CA ALA A 67 8.67 5.62 16.95
C ALA A 67 9.70 6.51 16.22
N LEU A 68 9.79 6.39 14.89
CA LEU A 68 10.63 7.26 14.06
C LEU A 68 10.16 8.72 14.10
N GLN A 69 8.85 8.96 14.00
CA GLN A 69 8.28 10.31 14.13
C GLN A 69 8.53 10.89 15.52
N LEU A 70 8.41 10.08 16.57
CA LEU A 70 8.72 10.48 17.94
C LEU A 70 10.19 10.86 18.08
N ALA A 71 11.12 10.05 17.57
CA ALA A 71 12.55 10.37 17.56
C ALA A 71 12.84 11.69 16.84
N ARG A 72 12.22 11.91 15.67
CA ARG A 72 12.35 13.17 14.92
C ARG A 72 11.82 14.36 15.72
N ASN A 73 10.63 14.25 16.29
CA ASN A 73 10.01 15.32 17.07
C ASN A 73 10.82 15.63 18.34
N GLN A 74 11.33 14.60 19.02
CA GLN A 74 12.21 14.77 20.19
C GLN A 74 13.52 15.47 19.80
N THR A 75 14.10 15.13 18.65
CA THR A 75 15.30 15.82 18.13
C THR A 75 15.05 17.29 17.83
N LEU A 76 13.91 17.61 17.20
CA LEU A 76 13.52 18.99 16.88
C LEU A 76 13.22 19.82 18.14
N GLY A 77 12.60 19.21 19.14
CA GLY A 77 12.23 19.85 20.41
C GLY A 77 13.31 19.80 21.50
N SER A 78 14.48 19.18 21.27
CA SER A 78 15.48 18.97 22.32
C SER A 78 16.23 20.27 22.63
N GLU A 79 15.83 20.93 23.72
CA GLU A 79 16.65 21.88 24.48
C GLU A 79 17.77 21.09 25.18
N GLY A 80 19.04 21.44 24.93
CA GLY A 80 20.21 20.72 25.48
C GLY A 80 21.05 19.91 24.48
N GLU A 81 20.97 20.21 23.18
CA GLU A 81 21.91 19.75 22.13
C GLU A 81 21.90 18.26 21.76
N THR A 82 20.87 17.50 22.15
CA THR A 82 20.85 16.05 21.86
C THR A 82 20.03 15.69 20.61
N THR A 83 20.37 14.55 20.01
CA THR A 83 19.65 13.90 18.89
C THR A 83 19.00 12.61 19.38
N TYR A 84 18.00 12.14 18.64
CA TYR A 84 17.33 10.87 18.91
C TYR A 84 17.31 10.04 17.62
N GLY A 85 17.28 8.73 17.81
CA GLY A 85 17.24 7.77 16.72
C GLY A 85 16.55 6.49 17.09
N VAL A 86 16.32 5.65 16.08
CA VAL A 86 15.76 4.30 16.25
C VAL A 86 16.75 3.29 15.70
N TYR A 87 17.13 2.32 16.53
CA TYR A 87 17.94 1.17 16.16
C TYR A 87 17.04 -0.03 15.87
N PHE A 88 17.35 -0.78 14.82
CA PHE A 88 16.53 -1.88 14.33
C PHE A 88 17.26 -3.22 14.43
N GLU A 89 16.56 -4.22 14.93
CA GLU A 89 16.92 -5.62 14.90
C GLU A 89 15.78 -6.42 14.26
N SER A 90 15.99 -7.72 14.01
CA SER A 90 14.96 -8.54 13.39
C SER A 90 13.71 -8.69 14.26
N ASP A 91 13.88 -8.76 15.58
CA ASP A 91 12.83 -9.08 16.56
C ASP A 91 12.45 -7.90 17.45
N LYS A 92 13.10 -6.74 17.32
CA LYS A 92 12.81 -5.54 18.12
C LYS A 92 13.31 -4.27 17.45
N TYR A 93 12.83 -3.14 17.94
CA TYR A 93 13.42 -1.83 17.66
C TYR A 93 13.58 -1.04 18.95
N ILE A 94 14.58 -0.16 19.00
CA ILE A 94 14.96 0.58 20.19
C ILE A 94 15.00 2.07 19.85
N LEU A 95 14.16 2.86 20.53
CA LEU A 95 14.27 4.31 20.52
C LEU A 95 15.38 4.71 21.52
N PHE A 96 16.38 5.43 21.05
CA PHE A 96 17.53 5.85 21.85
C PHE A 96 17.80 7.35 21.70
N LYS A 97 18.60 7.88 22.64
CA LYS A 97 19.10 9.24 22.65
C LYS A 97 20.60 9.25 22.40
N GLY A 98 21.06 10.15 21.54
CA GLY A 98 22.45 10.30 21.14
C GLY A 98 22.65 10.29 19.62
N ALA A 99 23.87 10.57 19.19
CA ALA A 99 24.26 10.54 17.77
C ALA A 99 24.44 9.11 17.25
N SER A 100 24.55 8.12 18.13
CA SER A 100 24.67 6.71 17.80
C SER A 100 24.03 5.84 18.88
N TYR A 101 23.61 4.63 18.50
CA TYR A 101 23.02 3.69 19.44
C TYR A 101 24.07 3.17 20.41
N ASN A 102 23.78 3.28 21.71
CA ASN A 102 24.55 2.66 22.78
C ASN A 102 23.66 1.62 23.50
N PRO A 103 23.97 0.31 23.42
CA PRO A 103 23.20 -0.74 24.09
C PRO A 103 23.07 -0.56 25.61
N SER A 104 24.03 0.10 26.27
CA SER A 104 24.03 0.38 27.70
C SER A 104 23.37 1.72 28.06
N GLY A 105 22.74 2.40 27.10
CA GLY A 105 22.04 3.67 27.33
C GLY A 105 20.84 3.51 28.25
N THR A 106 20.80 4.29 29.34
CA THR A 106 19.71 4.23 30.34
C THR A 106 18.38 4.79 29.83
N GLU A 107 18.39 5.56 28.73
CA GLU A 107 17.19 6.14 28.12
C GLU A 107 16.64 5.29 26.95
N ASN A 108 17.22 4.10 26.69
CA ASN A 108 16.76 3.21 25.64
C ASN A 108 15.34 2.69 25.93
N LYS A 109 14.43 2.87 24.98
CA LYS A 109 13.09 2.26 25.01
C LYS A 109 13.00 1.15 24.00
N VAL A 110 12.89 -0.08 24.49
CA VAL A 110 12.86 -1.31 23.70
C VAL A 110 11.42 -1.68 23.35
N TYR A 111 11.18 -2.07 22.10
CA TYR A 111 9.90 -2.50 21.59
C TYR A 111 10.04 -3.84 20.87
N ASP A 112 9.57 -4.92 21.50
CA ASP A 112 9.64 -6.27 20.93
C ASP A 112 8.57 -6.53 19.87
N LEU A 113 8.93 -7.33 18.87
CA LEU A 113 8.10 -7.79 17.77
C LEU A 113 7.76 -9.27 17.96
N THR A 114 6.59 -9.55 18.53
CA THR A 114 6.21 -10.92 18.93
C THR A 114 5.48 -11.72 17.85
N LYS A 115 4.91 -11.04 16.84
CA LYS A 115 4.12 -11.65 15.77
C LYS A 115 4.64 -11.33 14.36
N THR A 116 5.61 -10.44 14.30
CA THR A 116 6.19 -9.85 13.12
C THR A 116 7.70 -9.85 13.27
N GLU A 117 8.42 -9.71 12.17
CA GLU A 117 9.85 -9.51 12.18
C GLU A 117 10.25 -8.49 11.10
N ILE A 118 11.35 -7.79 11.34
CA ILE A 118 12.04 -7.01 10.32
C ILE A 118 13.03 -7.95 9.63
N TYR A 119 12.67 -8.42 8.43
CA TYR A 119 13.46 -9.42 7.72
C TYR A 119 14.48 -8.82 6.75
N ASP A 120 14.38 -7.52 6.47
CA ASP A 120 15.30 -6.78 5.61
C ASP A 120 15.48 -5.36 6.18
N ILE A 121 16.72 -5.00 6.49
CA ILE A 121 17.11 -3.68 6.99
C ILE A 121 18.10 -3.12 5.97
N ASN A 122 17.65 -2.18 5.15
CA ASN A 122 18.46 -1.52 4.15
C ASN A 122 18.51 -0.03 4.44
N ILE A 123 19.26 0.34 5.48
CA ILE A 123 19.49 1.71 5.89
C ILE A 123 20.96 2.07 5.66
N ILE A 124 21.20 3.25 5.10
CA ILE A 124 22.54 3.79 4.89
C ILE A 124 23.18 4.06 6.26
N GLY A 125 24.41 3.59 6.47
CA GLY A 125 25.14 3.80 7.72
C GLY A 125 24.86 2.77 8.81
N GLY A 126 24.13 1.69 8.52
CA GLY A 126 23.90 0.56 9.43
C GLY A 126 22.43 0.41 9.81
N SER A 127 22.14 -0.17 10.97
CA SER A 127 20.76 -0.47 11.40
C SER A 127 20.11 0.65 12.23
N SER A 128 20.59 1.88 12.13
CA SER A 128 20.06 3.02 12.89
C SER A 128 19.56 4.11 11.95
N VAL A 129 18.44 4.74 12.30
CA VAL A 129 18.07 6.06 11.75
C VAL A 129 18.24 7.10 12.85
N VAL A 130 19.11 8.08 12.63
CA VAL A 130 19.35 9.20 13.56
C VAL A 130 18.96 10.51 12.88
N PHE A 131 18.16 11.32 13.57
CA PHE A 131 17.71 12.60 13.03
C PHE A 131 18.66 13.73 13.41
N GLU A 132 18.83 14.67 12.47
CA GLU A 132 19.62 15.88 12.64
C GLU A 132 18.81 16.99 13.29
N ARG A 133 19.49 17.81 14.09
CA ARG A 133 18.90 18.98 14.73
C ARG A 133 18.42 20.00 13.69
N VAL A 134 17.51 20.87 14.10
CA VAL A 134 16.98 22.03 13.35
C VAL A 134 16.09 21.67 12.16
N ARG A 135 16.50 20.70 11.32
CA ARG A 135 15.78 20.34 10.09
C ARG A 135 15.04 19.00 10.20
N GLY A 136 15.42 18.15 11.16
CA GLY A 136 14.84 16.82 11.31
C GLY A 136 15.11 15.93 10.09
N THR A 137 16.16 16.25 9.33
CA THR A 137 16.73 15.45 8.24
C THR A 137 17.47 14.25 8.79
N THR A 138 17.85 13.30 7.93
CA THR A 138 18.70 12.16 8.33
C THR A 138 19.64 11.80 7.19
N SER A 139 20.92 11.62 7.50
CA SER A 139 21.89 11.02 6.58
C SER A 139 21.81 9.48 6.57
N THR A 140 21.11 8.90 7.55
CA THR A 140 20.85 7.47 7.71
C THR A 140 19.41 7.16 7.29
N TYR A 141 19.19 7.06 5.98
CA TYR A 141 17.88 6.83 5.37
C TYR A 141 17.87 5.51 4.59
N GLY A 142 16.70 5.02 4.18
CA GLY A 142 16.57 3.74 3.50
C GLY A 142 15.21 3.07 3.70
N SER A 143 15.19 1.74 3.78
CA SER A 143 13.96 0.96 3.90
C SER A 143 14.06 -0.18 4.90
N LEU A 144 12.92 -0.52 5.49
CA LEU A 144 12.73 -1.67 6.37
C LEU A 144 11.62 -2.54 5.80
N LYS A 145 11.82 -3.85 5.67
CA LYS A 145 10.71 -4.76 5.31
C LYS A 145 10.30 -5.58 6.52
N VAL A 146 9.03 -5.49 6.85
CA VAL A 146 8.36 -6.18 7.94
C VAL A 146 7.50 -7.29 7.35
N ARG A 147 7.48 -8.47 7.98
CA ARG A 147 6.57 -9.55 7.60
C ARG A 147 5.92 -10.20 8.80
N LEU A 148 4.83 -10.92 8.58
CA LEU A 148 4.22 -11.75 9.60
C LEU A 148 4.99 -13.06 9.76
N LEU A 149 5.24 -13.46 11.02
CA LEU A 149 5.85 -14.77 11.32
C LEU A 149 4.93 -15.93 10.90
N ALA A 150 3.62 -15.72 11.02
CA ALA A 150 2.61 -16.73 10.70
C ALA A 150 2.29 -16.83 9.18
N ASP A 151 2.77 -15.89 8.36
CA ASP A 151 2.59 -15.87 6.90
C ASP A 151 3.64 -14.94 6.27
N SER A 152 4.77 -15.49 5.84
CA SER A 152 5.89 -14.72 5.30
C SER A 152 5.60 -14.07 3.95
N ALA A 153 4.49 -14.40 3.28
CA ALA A 153 4.06 -13.73 2.06
C ALA A 153 3.38 -12.38 2.35
N LYS A 154 2.93 -12.15 3.58
CA LYS A 154 2.37 -10.87 4.02
C LYS A 154 3.48 -9.96 4.52
N THR A 155 3.82 -8.99 3.68
CA THR A 155 4.92 -8.05 3.92
C THR A 155 4.43 -6.61 3.86
N GLN A 156 5.17 -5.72 4.51
CA GLN A 156 5.07 -4.28 4.39
C GLN A 156 6.47 -3.68 4.36
N THR A 157 6.68 -2.70 3.49
CA THR A 157 7.92 -1.93 3.45
C THR A 157 7.67 -0.56 4.07
N ILE A 158 8.55 -0.15 4.97
CA ILE A 158 8.61 1.20 5.53
C ILE A 158 9.77 1.93 4.85
N LEU A 159 9.51 3.12 4.32
CA LEU A 159 10.49 3.97 3.66
C LEU A 159 10.84 5.15 4.56
N ILE A 160 12.13 5.45 4.68
CA ILE A 160 12.69 6.63 5.34
C ILE A 160 13.47 7.40 4.29
N ASN A 161 13.14 8.67 4.06
CA ASN A 161 13.85 9.52 3.11
C ASN A 161 14.86 10.47 3.80
N PRO A 162 15.78 11.11 3.05
CA PRO A 162 16.78 12.03 3.62
C PRO A 162 16.16 13.24 4.34
N LEU A 163 14.92 13.61 4.00
CA LEU A 163 14.16 14.68 4.67
C LEU A 163 13.55 14.25 6.01
N GLY A 164 13.78 13.00 6.44
CA GLY A 164 13.25 12.44 7.68
C GLY A 164 11.75 12.18 7.65
N GLN A 165 11.15 12.09 6.46
CA GLN A 165 9.78 11.62 6.30
C GLN A 165 9.76 10.10 6.27
N VAL A 166 8.70 9.53 6.85
CA VAL A 166 8.52 8.09 7.00
C VAL A 166 7.14 7.71 6.47
N SER A 167 7.07 6.72 5.58
CA SER A 167 5.84 6.24 4.96
C SER A 167 5.82 4.73 4.79
N LEU A 168 4.62 4.16 4.61
CA LEU A 168 4.49 2.80 4.10
C LEU A 168 4.60 2.82 2.58
N GLN A 169 5.30 1.85 2.00
CA GLN A 169 5.18 1.53 0.59
C GLN A 169 3.77 0.96 0.34
N GLU A 170 3.02 1.59 -0.56
CA GLU A 170 1.67 1.15 -0.88
C GLU A 170 1.70 -0.22 -1.57
N VAL A 171 0.96 -1.18 -1.00
CA VAL A 171 0.74 -2.50 -1.61
C VAL A 171 -0.54 -2.41 -2.45
N VAL A 172 -0.40 -2.14 -3.74
CA VAL A 172 -1.49 -2.26 -4.70
C VAL A 172 -1.94 -3.71 -4.81
N THR A 173 -3.10 -4.02 -4.23
CA THR A 173 -3.79 -5.30 -4.47
C THR A 173 -4.75 -5.10 -5.65
N PRO A 174 -4.68 -5.88 -6.74
CA PRO A 174 -5.58 -5.70 -7.87
C PRO A 174 -7.04 -5.92 -7.44
N VAL A 175 -7.88 -4.90 -7.57
CA VAL A 175 -9.33 -5.00 -7.35
C VAL A 175 -10.04 -5.03 -8.71
N GLY A 176 -10.65 -6.19 -9.03
CA GLY A 176 -11.84 -6.28 -9.87
C GLY A 176 -11.65 -6.23 -11.40
N SER A 177 -12.37 -7.12 -12.08
CA SER A 177 -12.34 -7.41 -13.52
C SER A 177 -12.91 -6.32 -14.44
N ARG A 178 -12.39 -5.08 -14.38
CA ARG A 178 -12.49 -4.13 -15.49
C ARG A 178 -11.09 -4.01 -16.07
N ILE A 179 -10.88 -4.50 -17.29
CA ILE A 179 -9.60 -4.27 -17.97
C ILE A 179 -9.55 -2.79 -18.34
N THR A 180 -9.04 -2.00 -17.42
CA THR A 180 -8.36 -0.74 -17.64
C THR A 180 -7.11 -0.88 -16.80
N ASP A 181 -6.11 -1.62 -17.31
CA ASP A 181 -4.81 -1.77 -16.66
C ASP A 181 -4.01 -0.49 -16.92
N THR A 182 -4.46 0.58 -16.29
CA THR A 182 -3.75 1.84 -16.22
C THR A 182 -2.87 1.80 -14.99
N ARG A 183 -1.74 1.06 -15.06
CA ARG A 183 -0.65 1.27 -14.10
C ARG A 183 -0.10 2.67 -14.33
N HIS A 184 -0.61 3.60 -13.54
CA HIS A 184 -0.11 4.96 -13.46
C HIS A 184 0.87 5.00 -12.30
N LEU A 185 2.14 5.23 -12.62
CA LEU A 185 3.19 5.30 -11.63
C LEU A 185 3.62 6.76 -11.46
N HIS A 186 3.76 7.16 -10.21
CA HIS A 186 4.27 8.47 -9.82
C HIS A 186 5.69 8.29 -9.30
N PHE A 187 6.57 9.22 -9.68
CA PHE A 187 7.98 9.26 -9.32
C PHE A 187 8.25 10.63 -8.72
N ASP A 188 8.38 10.69 -7.40
CA ASP A 188 8.89 11.87 -6.71
C ASP A 188 10.42 11.87 -6.84
N LEU A 189 10.91 12.61 -7.84
CA LEU A 189 12.31 12.53 -8.26
C LEU A 189 13.27 13.05 -7.19
N GLY A 190 12.83 13.99 -6.35
CA GLY A 190 13.70 14.72 -5.42
C GLY A 190 14.63 15.73 -6.09
N TRP A 191 14.43 15.99 -7.39
CA TRP A 191 15.15 16.98 -8.20
C TRP A 191 14.26 17.45 -9.36
N THR A 192 14.56 18.61 -9.94
CA THR A 192 13.72 19.21 -10.99
C THR A 192 14.13 18.85 -12.41
N ILE A 193 13.15 18.57 -13.26
CA ILE A 193 13.36 18.43 -14.71
C ILE A 193 13.38 19.78 -15.44
N GLN A 194 13.12 20.90 -14.74
CA GLN A 194 13.23 22.24 -15.33
C GLN A 194 14.67 22.49 -15.79
N GLY A 195 14.82 22.91 -17.05
CA GLY A 195 16.12 23.17 -17.66
C GLY A 195 16.87 21.91 -18.14
N LYS A 196 16.26 20.72 -18.08
CA LYS A 196 16.76 19.51 -18.75
C LYS A 196 16.38 19.50 -20.22
N ASN A 197 17.17 18.81 -21.04
CA ASN A 197 17.05 18.88 -22.50
C ASN A 197 16.20 17.74 -23.05
N THR A 198 16.50 16.50 -22.66
CA THR A 198 15.99 15.31 -23.34
C THR A 198 15.39 14.31 -22.36
N LEU A 199 14.14 13.93 -22.62
CA LEU A 199 13.51 12.71 -22.12
C LEU A 199 13.75 11.62 -23.17
N GLN A 200 14.44 10.55 -22.80
CA GLN A 200 14.79 9.46 -23.68
C GLN A 200 14.02 8.20 -23.31
N LEU A 201 13.40 7.57 -24.29
CA LEU A 201 12.76 6.26 -24.18
C LEU A 201 13.60 5.24 -24.94
N VAL A 202 14.06 4.19 -24.26
CA VAL A 202 14.86 3.11 -24.86
C VAL A 202 14.07 1.81 -24.78
N PHE A 203 13.54 1.36 -25.91
CA PHE A 203 12.77 0.13 -26.01
C PHE A 203 13.63 -1.05 -26.45
N SER A 204 13.55 -2.15 -25.70
CA SER A 204 14.28 -3.37 -26.06
C SER A 204 13.70 -4.02 -27.30
N ASN A 205 14.55 -4.35 -28.28
CA ASN A 205 14.12 -4.90 -29.57
C ASN A 205 14.95 -6.11 -30.07
N PRO A 206 15.24 -7.12 -29.23
CA PRO A 206 16.05 -8.26 -29.67
C PRO A 206 15.35 -9.03 -30.81
N PRO A 207 16.10 -9.54 -31.82
CA PRO A 207 17.56 -9.52 -31.94
C PRO A 207 18.14 -8.22 -32.54
N ASN A 208 17.29 -7.23 -32.85
CA ASN A 208 17.72 -5.94 -33.38
C ASN A 208 18.26 -5.03 -32.26
N PRO A 209 18.97 -3.94 -32.61
CA PRO A 209 19.29 -2.89 -31.65
C PRO A 209 18.03 -2.24 -31.06
N ASP A 210 18.14 -1.77 -29.83
CA ASP A 210 17.08 -1.07 -29.12
C ASP A 210 16.59 0.16 -29.89
N THR A 211 15.29 0.41 -29.81
CA THR A 211 14.66 1.59 -30.43
C THR A 211 14.70 2.74 -29.44
N ILE A 212 15.35 3.85 -29.83
CA ILE A 212 15.53 5.03 -28.99
C ILE A 212 14.67 6.18 -29.53
N GLU A 213 13.80 6.72 -28.68
CA GLU A 213 13.03 7.92 -28.94
C GLU A 213 13.52 9.05 -28.03
N ASN A 214 13.89 10.19 -28.61
CA ASN A 214 14.38 11.36 -27.88
C ASN A 214 13.37 12.50 -27.96
N ILE A 215 12.79 12.86 -26.82
CA ILE A 215 11.79 13.90 -26.67
C ILE A 215 12.46 15.14 -26.09
N THR A 216 12.34 16.27 -26.78
CA THR A 216 12.87 17.55 -26.28
C THR A 216 11.91 18.12 -25.22
N ILE A 217 12.36 18.17 -23.97
CA ILE A 217 11.50 18.52 -22.81
C ILE A 217 10.88 19.91 -22.96
N SER A 218 11.64 20.89 -23.47
CA SER A 218 11.16 22.26 -23.63
C SER A 218 9.96 22.40 -24.57
N ASN A 219 9.73 21.44 -25.48
CA ASN A 219 8.57 21.46 -26.37
C ASN A 219 7.27 21.11 -25.64
N TYR A 220 7.38 20.46 -24.49
CA TYR A 220 6.25 19.91 -23.71
C TYR A 220 6.17 20.48 -22.30
N LEU A 221 7.06 21.41 -21.95
CA LEU A 221 7.07 22.12 -20.67
C LEU A 221 6.50 23.53 -20.86
N SER A 222 5.29 23.76 -20.39
CA SER A 222 4.62 25.07 -20.48
C SER A 222 3.88 25.38 -19.18
N GLY A 223 3.95 26.64 -18.71
CA GLY A 223 3.24 27.07 -17.51
C GLY A 223 3.62 26.32 -16.23
N GLY A 224 4.82 25.75 -16.15
CA GLY A 224 5.22 24.91 -15.02
C GLY A 224 4.50 23.55 -14.99
N VAL A 225 4.16 23.00 -16.16
CA VAL A 225 3.66 21.64 -16.33
C VAL A 225 4.38 21.02 -17.53
N PHE A 226 4.93 19.82 -17.34
CA PHE A 226 5.42 18.96 -18.41
C PHE A 226 4.32 17.97 -18.79
N ASP A 227 4.02 17.80 -20.07
CA ASP A 227 3.03 16.80 -20.54
C ASP A 227 3.36 16.33 -21.95
N TRP A 228 3.78 15.07 -22.08
CA TRP A 228 4.06 14.42 -23.35
C TRP A 228 3.19 13.16 -23.49
N GLU A 229 2.59 12.98 -24.66
CA GLU A 229 1.87 11.76 -25.04
C GLU A 229 2.24 11.38 -26.47
N GLY A 230 2.48 10.09 -26.72
CA GLY A 230 2.89 9.62 -28.03
C GLY A 230 2.92 8.11 -28.18
N ALA A 231 3.16 7.67 -29.41
CA ALA A 231 3.36 6.28 -29.77
C ALA A 231 4.74 6.10 -30.42
N VAL A 232 5.48 5.07 -30.01
CA VAL A 232 6.78 4.71 -30.57
C VAL A 232 6.66 3.34 -31.23
N ASN A 233 6.93 3.26 -32.53
CA ASN A 233 6.90 1.98 -33.24
C ASN A 233 8.18 1.17 -32.97
N VAL A 234 8.02 -0.01 -32.37
CA VAL A 234 9.12 -0.95 -32.11
C VAL A 234 8.89 -2.20 -32.96
N ASN A 235 9.56 -2.24 -34.12
CA ASN A 235 9.50 -3.34 -35.08
C ASN A 235 8.05 -3.72 -35.48
N GLY A 236 7.23 -2.72 -35.80
CA GLY A 236 5.83 -2.91 -36.22
C GLY A 236 4.81 -2.97 -35.09
N SER A 237 5.24 -2.94 -33.82
CA SER A 237 4.36 -2.83 -32.65
C SER A 237 4.45 -1.42 -32.05
N ASP A 238 3.35 -0.66 -32.09
CA ASP A 238 3.29 0.66 -31.45
C ASP A 238 3.25 0.53 -29.93
N GLN A 239 4.05 1.33 -29.23
CA GLN A 239 4.08 1.47 -27.78
C GLN A 239 3.54 2.85 -27.41
N THR A 240 2.35 2.91 -26.80
CA THR A 240 1.68 4.19 -26.48
C THR A 240 1.84 4.57 -25.01
N LEU A 241 2.40 5.76 -24.75
CA LEU A 241 2.64 6.25 -23.40
C LEU A 241 2.22 7.71 -23.25
N ARG A 242 1.91 8.09 -22.01
CA ARG A 242 1.85 9.48 -21.57
C ARG A 242 2.74 9.68 -20.34
N ILE A 243 3.53 10.73 -20.36
CA ILE A 243 4.46 11.11 -19.29
C ILE A 243 4.21 12.58 -19.01
N HIS A 244 3.75 12.90 -17.80
CA HIS A 244 3.45 14.28 -17.40
C HIS A 244 3.92 14.57 -15.99
N SER A 245 4.08 15.83 -15.63
CA SER A 245 4.38 16.24 -14.26
C SER A 245 3.09 16.54 -13.51
N HIS A 246 2.87 15.86 -12.38
CA HIS A 246 1.83 16.23 -11.44
C HIS A 246 2.23 17.45 -10.60
N PHE A 247 3.54 17.65 -10.42
CA PHE A 247 4.14 18.81 -9.77
C PHE A 247 5.52 19.08 -10.37
N ILE A 248 5.87 20.35 -10.51
CA ILE A 248 7.23 20.76 -10.86
C ILE A 248 7.52 22.16 -10.31
N ASP A 249 8.65 22.30 -9.62
CA ASP A 249 9.20 23.58 -9.18
C ASP A 249 10.72 23.63 -9.42
N ALA A 250 11.40 24.62 -8.85
CA ALA A 250 12.84 24.78 -9.02
C ALA A 250 13.69 23.69 -8.32
N SER A 251 13.08 22.86 -7.47
CA SER A 251 13.76 21.89 -6.61
C SER A 251 13.31 20.44 -6.86
N ASN A 252 12.11 20.22 -7.36
CA ASN A 252 11.54 18.89 -7.49
C ASN A 252 10.61 18.75 -8.70
N THR A 253 10.41 17.51 -9.13
CA THR A 253 9.38 17.11 -10.09
C THR A 253 8.75 15.82 -9.60
N ILE A 254 7.41 15.79 -9.56
CA ILE A 254 6.63 14.57 -9.42
C ILE A 254 6.20 14.17 -10.83
N LEU A 255 6.84 13.16 -11.38
CA LEU A 255 6.59 12.65 -12.72
C LEU A 255 5.55 11.52 -12.68
N SER A 256 4.59 11.54 -13.57
CA SER A 256 3.54 10.55 -13.71
C SER A 256 3.69 9.85 -15.06
N ILE A 257 3.82 8.53 -15.05
CA ILE A 257 3.97 7.71 -16.24
C ILE A 257 2.75 6.79 -16.37
N HIS A 258 2.07 6.92 -17.50
CA HIS A 258 0.93 6.14 -17.91
C HIS A 258 1.38 5.12 -18.95
N ARG A 259 1.41 3.85 -18.57
CA ARG A 259 1.80 2.74 -19.46
C ARG A 259 0.81 1.58 -19.35
N ASP A 260 -0.11 1.51 -20.29
CA ASP A 260 -1.12 0.44 -20.36
C ASP A 260 -0.55 -0.81 -21.04
N ARG A 261 -0.60 -1.95 -20.35
CA ARG A 261 -0.13 -3.26 -20.86
C ARG A 261 -0.82 -3.71 -22.15
N ARG A 262 -2.03 -3.22 -22.43
CA ARG A 262 -2.76 -3.56 -23.67
C ARG A 262 -2.15 -2.93 -24.92
N HIS A 263 -1.44 -1.83 -24.75
CA HIS A 263 -0.85 -1.03 -25.83
C HIS A 263 0.68 -0.96 -25.71
N ASN A 264 1.27 -1.71 -24.78
CA ASN A 264 2.72 -1.70 -24.53
C ASN A 264 3.18 -3.11 -24.11
N ASP A 265 3.99 -3.73 -24.96
CA ASP A 265 4.49 -5.10 -24.81
C ASP A 265 6.03 -5.21 -24.86
N LYS A 266 6.75 -4.09 -24.99
CA LYS A 266 8.23 -4.04 -25.02
C LYS A 266 8.82 -3.56 -23.71
N ALA A 267 9.94 -4.13 -23.31
CA ALA A 267 10.71 -3.58 -22.19
C ALA A 267 11.18 -2.15 -22.54
N LEU A 268 11.20 -1.26 -21.55
CA LEU A 268 11.43 0.17 -21.74
C LEU A 268 12.30 0.71 -20.61
N GLN A 269 13.34 1.47 -20.93
CA GLN A 269 14.04 2.33 -19.99
C GLN A 269 13.73 3.80 -20.30
N ILE A 270 13.50 4.59 -19.25
CA ILE A 270 13.22 6.03 -19.35
C ILE A 270 14.34 6.79 -18.65
N LEU A 271 14.97 7.72 -19.38
CA LEU A 271 16.05 8.56 -18.89
C LEU A 271 15.75 10.04 -19.12
N ILE A 272 16.30 10.91 -18.27
CA ILE A 272 16.29 12.36 -18.46
C ILE A 272 17.75 12.87 -18.46
N ASP A 273 18.22 13.39 -19.59
CA ASP A 273 19.63 13.77 -19.80
C ASP A 273 20.62 12.68 -19.32
N SER A 274 20.36 11.42 -19.66
CA SER A 274 21.08 10.21 -19.22
C SER A 274 20.90 9.80 -17.75
N SER A 275 20.09 10.53 -16.98
CA SER A 275 19.73 10.15 -15.61
C SER A 275 18.64 9.08 -15.66
N ASP A 276 18.96 7.87 -15.20
CA ASP A 276 18.04 6.73 -15.21
C ASP A 276 16.89 6.91 -14.21
N ILE A 277 15.65 6.98 -14.73
CA ILE A 277 14.44 7.23 -13.93
C ILE A 277 13.73 5.93 -13.59
N VAL A 278 13.46 5.10 -14.58
CA VAL A 278 12.71 3.85 -14.40
C VAL A 278 12.96 2.92 -15.58
N SER A 279 13.01 1.63 -15.29
CA SER A 279 12.94 0.56 -16.29
C SER A 279 11.67 -0.27 -16.10
N TYR A 280 11.11 -0.73 -17.21
CA TYR A 280 9.99 -1.65 -17.28
C TYR A 280 10.45 -2.89 -18.02
N ILE A 281 10.17 -4.07 -17.46
CA ILE A 281 10.22 -5.29 -18.27
C ILE A 281 9.00 -5.35 -19.21
N ALA A 282 8.98 -6.27 -20.16
CA ALA A 282 7.94 -6.36 -21.19
C ALA A 282 6.52 -6.46 -20.60
N ASP A 283 6.37 -7.21 -19.50
CA ASP A 283 5.10 -7.32 -18.76
C ASP A 283 4.73 -6.04 -17.99
N GLY A 284 5.55 -4.99 -18.03
CA GLY A 284 5.32 -3.71 -17.40
C GLY A 284 5.45 -3.65 -15.88
N GLN A 285 6.06 -4.64 -15.23
CA GLN A 285 6.63 -4.39 -13.91
C GLN A 285 7.73 -3.34 -14.00
N ALA A 286 7.66 -2.34 -13.11
CA ALA A 286 8.59 -1.22 -13.07
C ALA A 286 9.66 -1.43 -11.99
N THR A 287 10.89 -1.05 -12.30
CA THR A 287 12.01 -0.94 -11.36
C THR A 287 12.54 0.48 -11.42
N VAL A 288 12.56 1.15 -10.27
CA VAL A 288 13.01 2.54 -10.17
C VAL A 288 14.50 2.62 -10.48
N GLY A 289 14.87 3.54 -11.36
CA GLY A 289 16.25 3.87 -11.68
C GLY A 289 16.90 4.72 -10.59
N PHE A 290 18.22 4.87 -10.63
CA PHE A 290 18.98 5.54 -9.58
C PHE A 290 18.52 6.99 -9.31
N PHE A 291 18.01 7.68 -10.34
CA PHE A 291 17.52 9.05 -10.26
C PHE A 291 15.98 9.14 -10.27
N GLY A 292 15.28 8.00 -10.19
CA GLY A 292 13.81 7.93 -10.21
C GLY A 292 13.12 8.30 -8.89
N GLY A 293 13.90 8.48 -7.82
CA GLY A 293 13.39 8.88 -6.51
C GLY A 293 12.38 7.89 -5.92
N ALA A 294 11.30 8.38 -5.32
CA ALA A 294 10.29 7.54 -4.70
C ALA A 294 9.16 7.20 -5.69
N MET A 295 8.97 5.91 -5.96
CA MET A 295 7.88 5.43 -6.81
C MET A 295 6.64 5.06 -5.99
N THR A 296 5.49 5.60 -6.39
CA THR A 296 4.17 5.21 -5.89
C THR A 296 3.27 4.79 -7.05
N GLN A 297 2.34 3.88 -6.78
CA GLN A 297 1.39 3.40 -7.77
C GLN A 297 -0.01 3.85 -7.38
N GLN A 298 -0.71 4.52 -8.29
CA GLN A 298 -2.11 4.92 -8.10
C GLN A 298 -3.10 3.88 -8.63
#